data_AF-A0A101MHJ8-F1
#
_entry.id   AF-A0A101MHJ8-F1
#
_cell.length_a   1.000
_cell.length_b   1.000
_cell.length_c   1.000
_cell.angle_alpha   90.00
_cell.angle_beta   90.00
_cell.angle_gamma   90.00
#
_symmetry.space_group_name_H-M   'P 1'
#
loop_
_entity.id
_entity.type
_entity.pdbx_description
1 polymer ?
#
loop_
_entity_poly.entity_id
_entity_poly.type
_entity_poly.pdbx_seq_one_letter_code
_entity_poly.pdbx_strand_id
1 'polypeptide(L)'
;MGLHRNLRDSRARQLNTDDLNLRNRVFWSAYILDRAVSLTLGRPFALAEHEIDVPVHDSPKYQSFTHMCHLRRLESRIHREIFGADVHEASDEKIDCFRYELDAWLLAVPVPIEASFVLPGYSLYDTREFFNIQYSKALRMLLQRRITTPKKEAEGEVSKTAEYMALSARASGDICQHYKVLHQRSPLGWNLLALHSIFTAGLTLLYSSWTRKDRPDLVALEDIRACSSVLFAISEQWPSTKRFRDIFETLAREMMDILQRSQPPDWNGLFPVDTNAFGGESFWSIFDDLVEDDYIRDQFRLEEMMG
;
A
#
# COMPACT_ATOMS: atom_id res chain seq x y z
N MET A 1 1.20 22.92 -22.78
CA MET A 1 0.87 23.76 -21.60
C MET A 1 2.05 23.97 -20.64
N GLY A 2 3.08 23.11 -20.58
CA GLY A 2 4.32 23.39 -19.82
C GLY A 2 4.11 23.64 -18.33
N LEU A 3 3.05 23.05 -17.73
CA LEU A 3 2.62 23.33 -16.36
C LEU A 3 3.62 22.91 -15.30
N HIS A 4 4.48 21.93 -15.62
CA HIS A 4 5.60 21.50 -14.78
C HIS A 4 6.78 22.48 -14.78
N ARG A 5 6.74 23.49 -15.66
CA ARG A 5 7.74 24.55 -15.73
C ARG A 5 7.30 25.79 -14.95
N ASN A 6 8.22 26.33 -14.17
CA ASN A 6 8.14 27.61 -13.53
C ASN A 6 8.11 28.67 -14.63
N LEU A 7 7.14 29.56 -14.55
CA LEU A 7 6.99 30.60 -15.55
C LEU A 7 8.12 31.61 -15.38
N ARG A 8 8.87 31.87 -16.45
CA ARG A 8 9.81 32.99 -16.48
C ARG A 8 9.05 34.28 -16.19
N ASP A 9 9.68 35.20 -15.45
CA ASP A 9 9.14 36.48 -14.99
C ASP A 9 8.22 37.20 -15.99
N SER A 10 8.56 37.26 -17.28
CA SER A 10 7.78 37.97 -18.28
C SER A 10 6.40 37.36 -18.55
N ARG A 11 6.25 36.03 -18.48
CA ARG A 11 4.95 35.35 -18.59
C ARG A 11 4.22 35.26 -17.25
N ALA A 12 4.98 35.16 -16.15
CA ALA A 12 4.40 35.20 -14.81
C ALA A 12 3.74 36.56 -14.52
N ARG A 13 4.35 37.68 -14.96
CA ARG A 13 3.82 39.05 -14.84
C ARG A 13 2.51 39.29 -15.61
N GLN A 14 2.15 38.42 -16.55
CA GLN A 14 0.88 38.51 -17.30
C GLN A 14 -0.28 37.84 -16.59
N LEU A 15 -0.01 37.00 -15.59
CA LEU A 15 -1.02 36.33 -14.79
C LEU A 15 -1.15 37.04 -13.45
N ASN A 16 -2.39 37.12 -12.94
CA ASN A 16 -2.59 37.53 -11.56
C ASN A 16 -2.13 36.39 -10.61
N THR A 17 -2.06 36.70 -9.31
CA THR A 17 -1.59 35.74 -8.30
C THR A 17 -2.50 34.51 -8.20
N ASP A 18 -3.81 34.69 -8.37
CA ASP A 18 -4.78 33.59 -8.27
C ASP A 18 -4.66 32.59 -9.42
N ASP A 19 -4.44 33.07 -10.64
CA ASP A 19 -4.22 32.27 -11.83
C ASP A 19 -2.90 31.48 -11.73
N LEU A 20 -1.84 32.11 -11.21
CA LEU A 20 -0.57 31.41 -10.93
C LEU A 20 -0.76 30.30 -9.89
N ASN A 21 -1.47 30.59 -8.81
CA ASN A 21 -1.77 29.62 -7.76
C ASN A 21 -2.64 28.46 -8.29
N LEU A 22 -3.66 28.77 -9.09
CA LEU A 22 -4.51 27.76 -9.72
C LEU A 22 -3.70 26.88 -10.68
N ARG A 23 -2.86 27.49 -11.54
CA ARG A 23 -1.96 26.79 -12.46
C ARG A 23 -1.06 25.80 -11.72
N ASN A 24 -0.44 26.23 -10.62
CA ASN A 24 0.44 25.38 -9.82
C ASN A 24 -0.34 24.24 -9.15
N ARG A 25 -1.53 24.51 -8.60
CA ARG A 25 -2.40 23.47 -8.05
C ARG A 25 -2.84 22.45 -9.10
N VAL A 26 -3.19 22.88 -10.31
CA VAL A 26 -3.57 21.97 -11.41
C VAL A 26 -2.42 21.02 -11.75
N PHE A 27 -1.19 21.54 -11.84
CA PHE A 27 0.00 20.70 -12.05
C PHE A 27 0.17 19.67 -10.93
N TRP A 28 0.18 20.13 -9.67
CA TRP A 28 0.43 19.27 -8.52
C TRP A 28 -0.68 18.25 -8.28
N SER A 29 -1.95 18.56 -8.61
CA SER A 29 -3.04 17.58 -8.61
C SER A 29 -2.81 16.48 -9.64
N ALA A 30 -2.43 16.85 -10.87
CA ALA A 30 -2.10 15.88 -11.91
C ALA A 30 -0.87 15.04 -11.53
N TYR A 31 0.15 15.66 -10.93
CA TYR A 31 1.32 14.98 -10.40
C TYR A 31 0.95 13.95 -9.32
N ILE A 32 0.14 14.33 -8.33
CA ILE A 32 -0.29 13.40 -7.27
C ILE A 32 -1.01 12.19 -7.86
N LEU A 33 -1.90 12.42 -8.84
CA LEU A 33 -2.65 11.37 -9.50
C LEU A 33 -1.74 10.44 -10.30
N ASP A 34 -0.82 10.99 -11.10
CA ASP A 34 0.19 10.22 -11.85
C ASP A 34 0.99 9.32 -10.90
N ARG A 35 1.56 9.88 -9.82
CA ARG A 35 2.33 9.10 -8.85
C ARG A 35 1.50 7.99 -8.22
N ALA A 36 0.28 8.30 -7.77
CA ALA A 36 -0.59 7.31 -7.13
C ALA A 36 -0.95 6.15 -8.07
N VAL A 37 -1.30 6.45 -9.32
CA VAL A 37 -1.69 5.45 -10.32
C VAL A 37 -0.49 4.64 -10.81
N SER A 38 0.62 5.30 -11.16
CA SER A 38 1.83 4.63 -11.62
C SER A 38 2.41 3.69 -10.57
N LEU A 39 2.48 4.10 -9.31
CA LEU A 39 2.92 3.22 -8.20
C LEU A 39 2.00 2.02 -8.03
N THR A 40 0.69 2.24 -8.12
CA THR A 40 -0.31 1.17 -7.99
C THR A 40 -0.22 0.15 -9.12
N LEU A 41 0.05 0.59 -10.34
CA LEU A 41 0.11 -0.27 -11.53
C LEU A 41 1.53 -0.78 -11.84
N GLY A 42 2.53 -0.45 -11.02
CA GLY A 42 3.93 -0.78 -11.29
C GLY A 42 4.46 -0.16 -12.60
N ARG A 43 3.93 1.00 -13.00
CA ARG A 43 4.31 1.68 -14.25
C ARG A 43 5.33 2.79 -13.99
N PRO A 44 6.16 3.12 -14.98
CA PRO A 44 6.93 4.35 -14.96
C PRO A 44 6.04 5.57 -14.75
N PHE A 45 6.61 6.59 -14.12
CA PHE A 45 6.00 7.89 -13.96
C PHE A 45 5.91 8.65 -15.28
N ALA A 46 4.81 9.36 -15.53
CA ALA A 46 4.63 10.10 -16.79
C ALA A 46 5.62 11.26 -16.94
N LEU A 47 6.05 11.87 -15.84
CA LEU A 47 7.02 12.97 -15.83
C LEU A 47 8.13 12.70 -14.82
N ALA A 48 9.39 12.84 -15.24
CA ALA A 48 10.54 12.61 -14.36
C ALA A 48 10.77 13.78 -13.39
N GLU A 49 11.26 13.49 -12.18
CA GLU A 49 11.50 14.52 -11.13
C GLU A 49 12.39 15.68 -11.60
N HIS A 50 13.42 15.38 -12.40
CA HIS A 50 14.38 16.39 -12.86
C HIS A 50 13.81 17.33 -13.94
N GLU A 51 12.64 17.03 -14.49
CA GLU A 51 11.95 17.89 -15.45
C GLU A 51 11.01 18.89 -14.77
N ILE A 52 10.80 18.77 -13.46
CA ILE A 52 9.88 19.59 -12.68
C ILE A 52 10.65 20.69 -11.97
N ASP A 53 10.34 21.94 -12.27
CA ASP A 53 10.95 23.11 -11.61
C ASP A 53 9.90 24.07 -10.99
N VAL A 54 8.61 23.72 -11.08
CA VAL A 54 7.54 24.39 -10.30
C VAL A 54 7.67 24.01 -8.83
N PRO A 55 7.67 24.98 -7.89
CA PRO A 55 7.72 24.68 -6.46
C PRO A 55 6.37 24.18 -5.94
N VAL A 56 6.42 23.36 -4.89
CA VAL A 56 5.26 23.14 -4.00
C VAL A 56 5.15 24.40 -3.14
N HIS A 57 4.02 25.09 -3.20
CA HIS A 57 3.80 26.27 -2.38
C HIS A 57 3.03 25.90 -1.11
N ASP A 58 3.58 26.26 0.04
CA ASP A 58 2.87 26.14 1.31
C ASP A 58 1.66 27.06 1.32
N SER A 59 0.50 26.47 1.53
CA SER A 59 -0.75 27.21 1.69
C SER A 59 -1.41 26.82 3.01
N PRO A 60 -1.68 27.79 3.90
CA PRO A 60 -2.40 27.50 5.14
C PRO A 60 -3.83 27.00 4.90
N LYS A 61 -4.39 27.28 3.71
CA LYS A 61 -5.72 26.80 3.28
C LYS A 61 -5.69 25.39 2.70
N TYR A 62 -4.55 24.96 2.16
CA TYR A 62 -4.41 23.69 1.43
C TYR A 62 -3.28 22.84 2.02
N GLN A 63 -3.19 22.80 3.36
CA GLN A 63 -2.08 22.12 4.06
C GLN A 63 -2.05 20.64 3.72
N SER A 64 -3.19 19.94 3.76
CA SER A 64 -3.29 18.51 3.39
C SER A 64 -2.81 18.24 1.97
N PHE A 65 -3.20 19.08 1.01
CA PHE A 65 -2.77 18.97 -0.38
C PHE A 65 -1.25 19.14 -0.51
N THR A 66 -0.71 20.18 0.14
CA THR A 66 0.73 20.47 0.16
C THR A 66 1.49 19.29 0.77
N HIS A 67 1.01 18.77 1.90
CA HIS A 67 1.57 17.64 2.60
C HIS A 67 1.54 16.35 1.75
N MET A 68 0.47 16.12 1.00
CA MET A 68 0.38 15.03 0.02
C MET A 68 1.35 15.19 -1.15
N CYS A 69 1.60 16.42 -1.63
CA CYS A 69 2.64 16.65 -2.65
C CYS A 69 4.00 16.18 -2.13
N HIS A 70 4.35 16.53 -0.89
CA HIS A 70 5.62 16.11 -0.27
C HIS A 70 5.73 14.58 -0.17
N LEU A 71 4.66 13.89 0.24
CA LEU A 71 4.66 12.43 0.26
C LEU A 71 4.90 11.84 -1.14
N ARG A 72 4.19 12.32 -2.15
CA ARG A 72 4.32 11.80 -3.53
C ARG A 72 5.73 12.00 -4.10
N ARG A 73 6.41 13.09 -3.71
CA ARG A 73 7.82 13.29 -4.05
C ARG A 73 8.73 12.31 -3.31
N LEU A 74 8.48 12.05 -2.03
CA LEU A 74 9.22 11.06 -1.25
C LEU A 74 9.04 9.65 -1.82
N GLU A 75 7.81 9.24 -2.14
CA GLU A 75 7.52 7.97 -2.81
C GLU A 75 8.20 7.87 -4.19
N SER A 76 8.27 8.97 -4.95
CA SER A 76 8.97 8.99 -6.24
C SER A 76 10.47 8.74 -6.08
N ARG A 77 11.09 9.32 -5.04
CA ARG A 77 12.50 9.05 -4.67
C ARG A 77 12.69 7.60 -4.26
N ILE A 78 11.84 7.07 -3.36
CA ILE A 78 11.86 5.66 -2.95
C ILE A 78 11.79 4.76 -4.19
N HIS A 79 10.83 4.98 -5.08
CA HIS A 79 10.65 4.16 -6.28
C HIS A 79 11.90 4.17 -7.17
N ARG A 80 12.45 5.36 -7.46
CA ARG A 80 13.66 5.48 -8.28
C ARG A 80 14.86 4.78 -7.65
N GLU A 81 15.02 4.93 -6.35
CA GLU A 81 16.25 4.57 -5.64
C GLU A 81 16.27 3.15 -5.07
N ILE A 82 15.09 2.54 -4.89
CA ILE A 82 14.90 1.19 -4.36
C ILE A 82 14.41 0.24 -5.47
N PHE A 83 13.64 0.72 -6.45
CA PHE A 83 13.02 -0.10 -7.50
C PHE A 83 13.50 0.25 -8.92
N GLY A 84 14.49 1.15 -9.05
CA GLY A 84 15.09 1.47 -10.35
C GLY A 84 15.70 0.24 -11.02
N ALA A 85 15.62 0.18 -12.36
CA ALA A 85 16.13 -0.96 -13.14
C ALA A 85 17.63 -1.24 -12.90
N ASP A 86 18.41 -0.19 -12.65
CA ASP A 86 19.85 -0.29 -12.38
C ASP A 86 20.17 -0.72 -10.94
N VAL A 87 19.16 -0.79 -10.06
CA VAL A 87 19.34 -1.13 -8.65
C VAL A 87 19.26 -2.64 -8.51
N HIS A 88 20.41 -3.30 -8.31
CA HIS A 88 20.48 -4.75 -8.02
C HIS A 88 20.15 -5.08 -6.56
N GLU A 89 20.60 -4.27 -5.61
CA GLU A 89 20.30 -4.43 -4.19
C GLU A 89 20.22 -3.05 -3.53
N ALA A 90 19.21 -2.85 -2.67
CA ALA A 90 19.13 -1.67 -1.81
C ALA A 90 19.72 -2.00 -0.44
N SER A 91 20.59 -1.12 0.07
CA SER A 91 21.18 -1.31 1.40
C SER A 91 20.17 -1.01 2.51
N ASP A 92 20.37 -1.62 3.68
CA ASP A 92 19.49 -1.44 4.83
C ASP A 92 19.54 -0.01 5.38
N GLU A 93 20.71 0.63 5.34
CA GLU A 93 20.87 2.03 5.76
C GLU A 93 20.01 2.96 4.91
N LYS A 94 19.89 2.65 3.61
CA LYS A 94 19.09 3.45 2.68
C LYS A 94 17.60 3.26 2.92
N ILE A 95 17.18 2.03 3.21
CA ILE A 95 15.79 1.71 3.58
C ILE A 95 15.44 2.40 4.89
N ASP A 96 16.30 2.29 5.91
CA ASP A 96 16.10 2.92 7.20
C ASP A 96 16.06 4.45 7.09
N CYS A 97 16.89 5.05 6.23
CA CYS A 97 16.84 6.48 5.92
C CYS A 97 15.47 6.91 5.39
N PHE A 98 14.94 6.21 4.38
CA PHE A 98 13.60 6.50 3.85
C PHE A 98 12.49 6.25 4.86
N ARG A 99 12.64 5.23 5.73
CA ARG A 99 11.70 5.00 6.84
C ARG A 99 11.66 6.20 7.78
N TYR A 100 12.81 6.74 8.18
CA TYR A 100 12.86 7.94 9.02
C TYR A 100 12.30 9.18 8.34
N GLU A 101 12.49 9.34 7.02
CA GLU A 101 11.85 10.41 6.27
C GLU A 101 10.31 10.27 6.25
N LEU A 102 9.78 9.04 6.15
CA LEU A 102 8.34 8.77 6.25
C LEU A 102 7.79 9.06 7.65
N ASP A 103 8.53 8.68 8.70
CA ASP A 103 8.19 8.99 10.09
C ASP A 103 8.12 10.50 10.31
N ALA A 104 9.15 11.22 9.84
CA ALA A 104 9.21 12.68 9.92
C ALA A 104 8.04 13.33 9.15
N TRP A 105 7.68 12.80 7.98
CA TRP A 105 6.49 13.24 7.25
C TRP A 105 5.21 13.03 8.08
N LEU A 106 5.02 11.85 8.67
CA LEU A 106 3.83 11.53 9.48
C LEU A 106 3.71 12.44 10.71
N LEU A 107 4.84 12.75 11.37
CA LEU A 107 4.89 13.67 12.51
C LEU A 107 4.58 15.12 12.11
N ALA A 108 4.90 15.49 10.87
CA ALA A 108 4.61 16.81 10.31
C ALA A 108 3.18 16.93 9.72
N VAL A 109 2.36 15.88 9.79
CA VAL A 109 0.96 15.94 9.36
C VAL A 109 0.27 17.08 10.11
N PRO A 110 -0.36 18.04 9.39
CA PRO A 110 -1.05 19.14 10.02
C PRO A 110 -2.16 18.59 10.93
N VAL A 111 -2.17 19.03 12.19
CA VAL A 111 -3.16 18.59 13.19
C VAL A 111 -4.57 18.86 12.66
N PRO A 112 -5.51 17.89 12.73
CA PRO A 112 -6.86 18.09 12.22
C PRO A 112 -7.54 19.26 12.96
N ILE A 113 -8.12 20.19 12.21
CA ILE A 113 -9.24 21.01 12.70
C ILE A 113 -10.22 20.03 13.32
N GLU A 114 -10.59 20.24 14.60
CA GLU A 114 -11.42 19.33 15.41
C GLU A 114 -12.41 18.55 14.53
N ALA A 115 -12.19 17.24 14.45
CA ALA A 115 -12.94 16.31 13.62
C ALA A 115 -14.38 16.14 14.16
N SER A 116 -15.14 17.23 14.19
CA SER A 116 -16.56 17.20 14.42
C SER A 116 -17.25 16.87 13.09
N PHE A 117 -18.06 15.81 13.12
CA PHE A 117 -18.73 15.17 11.98
C PHE A 117 -19.70 16.06 11.18
N VAL A 118 -19.81 17.35 11.52
CA VAL A 118 -20.92 18.22 11.08
C VAL A 118 -20.44 19.54 10.46
N LEU A 119 -19.13 19.77 10.37
CA LEU A 119 -18.64 21.02 9.77
C LEU A 119 -18.87 21.02 8.25
N PRO A 120 -19.49 22.07 7.69
CA PRO A 120 -19.51 22.30 6.25
C PRO A 120 -18.08 22.31 5.71
N GLY A 121 -17.74 21.38 4.81
CA GLY A 121 -16.39 21.25 4.26
C GLY A 121 -15.54 20.10 4.81
N TYR A 122 -16.12 19.17 5.58
CA TYR A 122 -15.44 17.91 5.93
C TYR A 122 -14.97 17.15 4.67
N SER A 123 -13.66 16.97 4.56
CA SER A 123 -13.02 16.20 3.51
C SER A 123 -12.38 14.95 4.11
N LEU A 124 -12.71 13.77 3.59
CA LEU A 124 -12.09 12.51 4.03
C LEU A 124 -10.56 12.55 3.87
N TYR A 125 -10.06 13.37 2.93
CA TYR A 125 -8.63 13.57 2.65
C TYR A 125 -7.91 14.43 3.70
N ASP A 126 -8.63 15.03 4.65
CA ASP A 126 -8.09 15.84 5.75
C ASP A 126 -8.11 15.10 7.10
N THR A 127 -8.46 13.80 7.09
CA THR A 127 -8.55 12.99 8.31
C THR A 127 -7.20 12.39 8.70
N ARG A 128 -6.98 12.18 10.01
CA ARG A 128 -5.78 11.48 10.50
C ARG A 128 -5.69 10.07 9.90
N GLU A 129 -6.83 9.38 9.79
CA GLU A 129 -6.89 8.04 9.21
C GLU A 129 -6.42 8.04 7.75
N PHE A 130 -6.78 9.06 6.96
CA PHE A 130 -6.30 9.17 5.59
C PHE A 130 -4.78 9.29 5.53
N PHE A 131 -4.16 10.16 6.33
CA PHE A 131 -2.69 10.29 6.35
C PHE A 131 -2.00 9.03 6.85
N ASN A 132 -2.54 8.37 7.88
CA ASN A 132 -2.01 7.10 8.35
C ASN A 132 -2.08 6.02 7.25
N ILE A 133 -3.18 5.96 6.48
CA ILE A 133 -3.28 5.05 5.32
C ILE A 133 -2.17 5.35 4.31
N GLN A 134 -1.93 6.62 3.98
CA GLN A 134 -0.89 6.96 3.00
C GLN A 134 0.52 6.63 3.52
N TYR A 135 0.81 6.90 4.79
CA TYR A 135 2.06 6.49 5.45
C TYR A 135 2.26 4.98 5.38
N SER A 136 1.28 4.21 5.85
CA SER A 136 1.39 2.74 5.91
C SER A 136 1.52 2.13 4.51
N LYS A 137 0.87 2.72 3.50
CA LYS A 137 1.06 2.34 2.08
C LYS A 137 2.48 2.58 1.60
N ALA A 138 3.04 3.76 1.88
CA ALA A 138 4.40 4.11 1.48
C ALA A 138 5.45 3.24 2.19
N LEU A 139 5.26 2.95 3.48
CA LEU A 139 6.12 2.06 4.26
C LEU A 139 6.05 0.62 3.73
N ARG A 140 4.86 0.07 3.50
CA ARG A 140 4.69 -1.27 2.91
C ARG A 140 5.36 -1.36 1.55
N MET A 141 5.19 -0.33 0.71
CA MET A 141 5.84 -0.26 -0.60
C MET A 141 7.37 -0.24 -0.47
N LEU A 142 7.93 0.59 0.42
CA LEU A 142 9.39 0.66 0.66
C LEU A 142 9.97 -0.71 1.03
N LEU A 143 9.28 -1.45 1.89
CA LEU A 143 9.76 -2.73 2.43
C LEU A 143 9.52 -3.93 1.49
N GLN A 144 8.63 -3.79 0.50
CA GLN A 144 8.20 -4.87 -0.40
C GLN A 144 9.37 -5.63 -1.03
N ARG A 145 10.42 -4.92 -1.49
CA ARG A 145 11.57 -5.55 -2.17
C ARG A 145 12.35 -6.49 -1.25
N ARG A 146 12.52 -6.14 0.03
CA ARG A 146 13.23 -7.00 1.00
C ARG A 146 12.41 -8.24 1.35
N ILE A 147 11.08 -8.11 1.38
CA ILE A 147 10.16 -9.20 1.70
C ILE A 147 10.16 -10.26 0.59
N THR A 148 10.12 -9.84 -0.68
CA THR A 148 10.09 -10.78 -1.83
C THR A 148 11.46 -11.35 -2.19
N THR A 149 12.53 -10.67 -1.78
CA THR A 149 13.93 -11.05 -2.07
C THR A 149 14.73 -11.02 -0.76
N PRO A 150 14.51 -12.00 0.13
CA PRO A 150 15.19 -12.03 1.42
C PRO A 150 16.70 -12.20 1.21
N LYS A 151 17.49 -11.41 1.94
CA LYS A 151 18.95 -11.51 1.92
C LYS A 151 19.37 -12.65 2.84
N LYS A 152 20.38 -13.43 2.44
CA LYS A 152 21.07 -14.34 3.37
C LYS A 152 21.87 -13.49 4.36
N GLU A 153 21.42 -13.44 5.59
CA GLU A 153 22.10 -12.74 6.68
C GLU A 153 23.10 -13.68 7.37
N ALA A 154 24.18 -13.11 7.90
CA ALA A 154 25.21 -13.88 8.61
C ALA A 154 24.68 -14.34 9.98
N GLU A 155 25.08 -15.54 10.40
CA GLU A 155 24.69 -16.09 11.70
C GLU A 155 25.18 -15.18 12.84
N GLY A 156 24.24 -14.66 13.66
CA GLY A 156 24.53 -13.89 14.88
C GLY A 156 24.09 -12.42 14.88
N GLU A 157 23.68 -11.84 13.74
CA GLU A 157 23.12 -10.49 13.68
C GLU A 157 21.59 -10.48 13.83
N VAL A 158 21.02 -9.37 14.32
CA VAL A 158 19.58 -9.17 14.35
C VAL A 158 19.06 -9.14 12.92
N SER A 159 18.15 -10.05 12.58
CA SER A 159 17.65 -10.19 11.22
C SER A 159 16.87 -8.95 10.77
N LYS A 160 17.49 -8.13 9.91
CA LYS A 160 16.85 -6.96 9.28
C LYS A 160 15.69 -7.37 8.41
N THR A 161 15.80 -8.51 7.74
CA THR A 161 14.72 -9.10 6.94
C THR A 161 13.51 -9.41 7.81
N ALA A 162 13.70 -9.98 9.01
CA ALA A 162 12.61 -10.23 9.95
C ALA A 162 12.03 -8.93 10.53
N GLU A 163 12.86 -7.92 10.84
CA GLU A 163 12.42 -6.59 11.28
C GLU A 163 11.50 -5.95 10.23
N TYR A 164 11.94 -5.90 8.97
CA TYR A 164 11.20 -5.31 7.86
C TYR A 164 9.92 -6.07 7.52
N MET A 165 9.94 -7.40 7.61
CA MET A 165 8.73 -8.19 7.44
C MET A 165 7.69 -7.86 8.52
N ALA A 166 8.11 -7.78 9.80
CA ALA A 166 7.21 -7.42 10.90
C ALA A 166 6.63 -6.00 10.73
N LEU A 167 7.47 -5.03 10.33
CA LEU A 167 7.04 -3.66 10.07
C LEU A 167 6.05 -3.58 8.90
N SER A 168 6.30 -4.32 7.82
CA SER A 168 5.40 -4.34 6.68
C SER A 168 4.07 -5.04 6.99
N ALA A 169 4.09 -6.10 7.80
CA ALA A 169 2.87 -6.73 8.31
C ALA A 169 2.06 -5.74 9.14
N ARG A 170 2.69 -5.05 10.11
CA ARG A 170 2.02 -4.01 10.90
C ARG A 170 1.45 -2.89 10.03
N ALA A 171 2.22 -2.35 9.10
CA ALA A 171 1.75 -1.33 8.16
C ALA A 171 0.54 -1.83 7.35
N SER A 172 0.53 -3.10 6.96
CA SER A 172 -0.58 -3.71 6.23
C SER A 172 -1.83 -3.84 7.10
N GLY A 173 -1.67 -4.20 8.38
CA GLY A 173 -2.75 -4.17 9.37
C GLY A 173 -3.34 -2.77 9.55
N ASP A 174 -2.48 -1.76 9.72
CA ASP A 174 -2.91 -0.35 9.84
C ASP A 174 -3.73 0.11 8.62
N ILE A 175 -3.34 -0.28 7.41
CA ILE A 175 -4.12 -0.01 6.19
C ILE A 175 -5.54 -0.58 6.34
N CYS A 176 -5.65 -1.88 6.67
CA CYS A 176 -6.93 -2.57 6.80
C CYS A 176 -7.82 -1.94 7.89
N GLN A 177 -7.26 -1.66 9.06
CA GLN A 177 -8.00 -1.06 10.18
C GLN A 177 -8.44 0.38 9.88
N HIS A 178 -7.57 1.21 9.31
CA HIS A 178 -7.92 2.59 9.02
C HIS A 178 -8.96 2.71 7.89
N TYR A 179 -8.87 1.89 6.84
CA TYR A 179 -9.94 1.84 5.83
C TYR A 179 -11.26 1.35 6.41
N LYS A 180 -11.24 0.37 7.31
CA LYS A 180 -12.44 -0.09 8.01
C LYS A 180 -13.08 1.04 8.82
N VAL A 181 -12.29 1.79 9.61
CA VAL A 181 -12.78 2.95 10.36
C VAL A 181 -13.32 4.03 9.42
N LEU A 182 -12.59 4.35 8.35
CA LEU A 182 -12.98 5.38 7.40
C LEU A 182 -14.31 5.01 6.70
N HIS A 183 -14.45 3.74 6.31
CA HIS A 183 -15.68 3.19 5.72
C HIS A 183 -16.88 3.22 6.68
N GLN A 184 -16.66 2.90 7.97
CA GLN A 184 -17.71 2.99 8.99
C GLN A 184 -18.21 4.43 9.20
N ARG A 185 -17.33 5.42 9.02
CA ARG A 185 -17.69 6.85 9.16
C ARG A 185 -18.38 7.43 7.93
N SER A 186 -17.93 7.05 6.74
CA SER A 186 -18.52 7.46 5.47
C SER A 186 -18.18 6.42 4.41
N PRO A 187 -19.15 5.93 3.62
CA PRO A 187 -18.84 5.06 2.50
C PRO A 187 -17.95 5.83 1.52
N LEU A 188 -16.65 5.53 1.55
CA LEU A 188 -15.69 6.07 0.59
C LEU A 188 -16.21 5.77 -0.82
N GLY A 189 -16.13 6.75 -1.72
CA GLY A 189 -16.28 6.47 -3.14
C GLY A 189 -15.25 5.42 -3.53
N TRP A 190 -15.71 4.21 -3.82
CA TRP A 190 -14.84 3.09 -4.14
C TRP A 190 -14.00 3.46 -5.34
N ASN A 191 -12.70 3.55 -5.12
CA ASN A 191 -11.75 3.75 -6.18
C ASN A 191 -10.83 2.54 -6.24
N LEU A 192 -10.36 2.25 -7.45
CA LEU A 192 -9.45 1.15 -7.74
C LEU A 192 -8.19 1.18 -6.83
N LEU A 193 -7.74 2.38 -6.45
CA LEU A 193 -6.57 2.55 -5.58
C LEU A 193 -6.83 2.01 -4.16
N ALA A 194 -8.03 2.21 -3.60
CA ALA A 194 -8.40 1.69 -2.30
C ALA A 194 -8.49 0.17 -2.31
N LEU A 195 -9.17 -0.41 -3.32
CA LEU A 195 -9.24 -1.86 -3.52
C LEU A 195 -7.84 -2.47 -3.62
N HIS A 196 -6.99 -1.94 -4.49
CA HIS A 196 -5.61 -2.41 -4.64
C HIS A 196 -4.83 -2.30 -3.33
N SER A 197 -4.97 -1.19 -2.60
CA SER A 197 -4.26 -1.00 -1.32
C SER A 197 -4.67 -2.05 -0.29
N ILE A 198 -5.97 -2.34 -0.18
CA ILE A 198 -6.48 -3.34 0.76
C ILE A 198 -6.08 -4.74 0.36
N PHE A 199 -6.24 -5.09 -0.91
CA PHE A 199 -5.90 -6.42 -1.40
C PHE A 199 -4.41 -6.72 -1.23
N THR A 200 -3.53 -5.77 -1.60
CA THR A 200 -2.08 -5.94 -1.43
C THR A 200 -1.63 -5.93 0.05
N ALA A 201 -2.30 -5.17 0.92
CA ALA A 201 -2.07 -5.25 2.37
C ALA A 201 -2.46 -6.63 2.90
N GLY A 202 -3.63 -7.14 2.52
CA GLY A 202 -4.08 -8.49 2.86
C GLY A 202 -3.07 -9.56 2.44
N LEU A 203 -2.62 -9.55 1.18
CA LEU A 203 -1.60 -10.51 0.70
C LEU A 203 -0.29 -10.40 1.50
N THR A 204 0.11 -9.18 1.89
CA THR A 204 1.32 -8.97 2.69
C THR A 204 1.18 -9.57 4.10
N LEU A 205 0.00 -9.46 4.73
CA LEU A 205 -0.29 -10.10 6.01
C LEU A 205 -0.17 -11.63 5.88
N LEU A 206 -0.85 -12.20 4.89
CA LEU A 206 -0.84 -13.65 4.67
C LEU A 206 0.58 -14.17 4.40
N TYR A 207 1.31 -13.49 3.50
CA TYR A 207 2.69 -13.84 3.17
C TYR A 207 3.63 -13.77 4.39
N SER A 208 3.48 -12.76 5.24
CA SER A 208 4.32 -12.57 6.43
C SER A 208 4.06 -13.68 7.46
N SER A 209 2.78 -14.05 7.68
CA SER A 209 2.42 -15.17 8.55
C SER A 209 2.94 -16.50 8.01
N TRP A 210 2.80 -16.73 6.70
CA TRP A 210 3.32 -17.92 6.03
C TRP A 210 4.83 -18.07 6.18
N THR A 211 5.57 -17.00 5.88
CA THR A 211 7.04 -17.06 5.82
C THR A 211 7.66 -17.31 7.19
N ARG A 212 7.07 -16.75 8.25
CA ARG A 212 7.49 -16.99 9.62
C ARG A 212 7.12 -18.39 10.12
N LYS A 213 6.16 -19.07 9.46
CA LYS A 213 5.52 -20.31 9.94
C LYS A 213 4.96 -20.20 11.37
N ASP A 214 4.72 -18.98 11.82
CA ASP A 214 4.17 -18.69 13.14
C ASP A 214 2.64 -18.70 13.06
N ARG A 215 1.98 -19.13 14.14
CA ARG A 215 0.55 -18.85 14.27
C ARG A 215 0.35 -17.32 14.30
N PRO A 216 -0.56 -16.77 13.48
CA PRO A 216 -0.88 -15.36 13.59
C PRO A 216 -1.38 -15.07 15.01
N ASP A 217 -0.83 -14.03 15.61
CA ASP A 217 -1.32 -13.55 16.89
C ASP A 217 -2.72 -12.95 16.72
N LEU A 218 -3.33 -12.59 17.86
CA LEU A 218 -4.67 -12.02 17.85
C LEU A 218 -4.75 -10.74 16.99
N VAL A 219 -3.68 -9.94 16.98
CA VAL A 219 -3.60 -8.71 16.20
C VAL A 219 -3.63 -9.01 14.71
N ALA A 220 -2.79 -9.92 14.23
CA ALA A 220 -2.76 -10.32 12.83
C ALA A 220 -4.10 -10.93 12.37
N LEU A 221 -4.77 -11.71 13.24
CA LEU A 221 -6.11 -12.24 12.97
C LEU A 221 -7.16 -11.12 12.83
N GLU A 222 -7.13 -10.12 13.71
CA GLU A 222 -8.02 -8.96 13.63
C GLU A 222 -7.78 -8.14 12.36
N ASP A 223 -6.53 -8.01 11.92
CA ASP A 223 -6.13 -7.32 10.71
C ASP A 223 -6.58 -8.05 9.44
N ILE A 224 -6.39 -9.38 9.39
CA ILE A 224 -6.91 -10.23 8.30
C ILE A 224 -8.43 -10.09 8.21
N ARG A 225 -9.13 -10.15 9.35
CA ARG A 225 -10.59 -9.97 9.40
C ARG A 225 -11.01 -8.57 8.96
N ALA A 226 -10.25 -7.53 9.31
CA ALA A 226 -10.50 -6.18 8.85
C ALA A 226 -10.36 -6.07 7.32
N CYS A 227 -9.32 -6.70 6.74
CA CYS A 227 -9.15 -6.82 5.29
C CYS A 227 -10.37 -7.45 4.62
N SER A 228 -10.78 -8.64 5.07
CA SER A 228 -12.00 -9.33 4.60
C SER A 228 -13.24 -8.45 4.66
N SER A 229 -13.45 -7.77 5.80
CA SER A 229 -14.62 -6.92 6.01
C SER A 229 -14.68 -5.75 5.03
N VAL A 230 -13.51 -5.13 4.74
CA VAL A 230 -13.42 -4.01 3.80
C VAL A 230 -13.61 -4.51 2.36
N LEU A 231 -12.99 -5.63 1.96
CA LEU A 231 -13.20 -6.25 0.64
C LEU A 231 -14.65 -6.63 0.40
N PHE A 232 -15.32 -7.19 1.42
CA PHE A 232 -16.75 -7.47 1.37
C PHE A 232 -17.55 -6.19 1.10
N ALA A 233 -17.31 -5.13 1.87
CA ALA A 233 -18.01 -3.86 1.68
C ALA A 233 -17.78 -3.24 0.29
N ILE A 234 -16.55 -3.31 -0.25
CA ILE A 234 -16.25 -2.89 -1.63
C ILE A 234 -17.08 -3.71 -2.63
N SER A 235 -17.13 -5.03 -2.44
CA SER A 235 -17.79 -5.97 -3.37
C SER A 235 -19.31 -5.85 -3.43
N GLU A 236 -19.93 -5.37 -2.34
CA GLU A 236 -21.38 -5.13 -2.30
C GLU A 236 -21.78 -3.94 -3.17
N GLN A 237 -20.93 -2.92 -3.25
CA GLN A 237 -21.22 -1.69 -4.02
C GLN A 237 -20.62 -1.72 -5.43
N TRP A 238 -19.57 -2.52 -5.65
CA TRP A 238 -18.94 -2.74 -6.95
C TRP A 238 -18.84 -4.24 -7.26
N PRO A 239 -19.89 -4.85 -7.86
CA PRO A 239 -20.00 -6.30 -8.04
C PRO A 239 -18.83 -6.96 -8.79
N SER A 240 -18.20 -6.25 -9.73
CA SER A 240 -17.02 -6.73 -10.48
C SER A 240 -15.80 -7.01 -9.60
N THR A 241 -15.83 -6.62 -8.31
CA THR A 241 -14.74 -6.84 -7.35
C THR A 241 -14.95 -8.05 -6.44
N LYS A 242 -16.09 -8.75 -6.54
CA LYS A 242 -16.38 -9.96 -5.75
C LYS A 242 -15.25 -10.99 -5.82
N ARG A 243 -14.65 -11.18 -7.00
CA ARG A 243 -13.47 -12.03 -7.19
C ARG A 243 -12.29 -11.71 -6.26
N PHE A 244 -12.00 -10.45 -5.96
CA PHE A 244 -10.86 -10.09 -5.11
C PHE A 244 -11.13 -10.47 -3.65
N ARG A 245 -12.38 -10.32 -3.20
CA ARG A 245 -12.82 -10.83 -1.91
C ARG A 245 -12.70 -12.35 -1.87
N ASP A 246 -13.24 -13.04 -2.87
CA ASP A 246 -13.27 -14.51 -2.90
C ASP A 246 -11.87 -15.12 -2.95
N ILE A 247 -10.97 -14.56 -3.77
CA ILE A 247 -9.56 -14.91 -3.82
C ILE A 247 -8.91 -14.75 -2.43
N PHE A 248 -9.12 -13.59 -1.80
CA PHE A 248 -8.52 -13.31 -0.48
C PHE A 248 -9.03 -14.27 0.60
N GLU A 249 -10.34 -14.55 0.65
CA GLU A 249 -10.95 -15.49 1.60
C GLU A 249 -10.41 -16.92 1.45
N THR A 250 -10.28 -17.38 0.21
CA THR A 250 -9.71 -18.72 -0.06
C THR A 250 -8.25 -18.78 0.38
N LEU A 251 -7.43 -17.79 0.01
CA LEU A 251 -6.02 -17.74 0.44
C LEU A 251 -5.87 -17.68 1.96
N ALA A 252 -6.69 -16.86 2.62
CA ALA A 252 -6.67 -16.74 4.07
C ALA A 252 -7.02 -18.07 4.76
N ARG A 253 -8.01 -18.81 4.22
CA ARG A 253 -8.39 -20.13 4.73
C ARG A 253 -7.28 -21.16 4.55
N GLU A 254 -6.77 -21.32 3.33
CA GLU A 254 -5.72 -22.29 3.01
C GLU A 254 -4.46 -22.03 3.83
N MET A 255 -4.06 -20.76 3.98
CA MET A 255 -2.94 -20.38 4.83
C MET A 255 -3.15 -20.83 6.29
N MET A 256 -4.34 -20.59 6.85
CA MET A 256 -4.65 -20.96 8.23
C MET A 256 -4.63 -22.49 8.43
N ASP A 257 -5.14 -23.25 7.46
CA ASP A 257 -5.10 -24.71 7.48
C ASP A 257 -3.67 -25.25 7.41
N ILE A 258 -2.82 -24.64 6.57
CA ILE A 258 -1.41 -25.04 6.45
C ILE A 258 -0.65 -24.74 7.75
N LEU A 259 -0.85 -23.56 8.35
CA LEU A 259 -0.24 -23.19 9.62
C LEU A 259 -0.70 -24.09 10.79
N GLN A 260 -1.92 -24.64 10.73
CA GLN A 260 -2.39 -25.65 11.68
C GLN A 260 -1.68 -27.00 11.48
N ARG A 261 -1.48 -27.42 10.23
CA ARG A 261 -0.82 -28.70 9.87
C ARG A 261 0.68 -28.70 10.08
N SER A 262 1.35 -27.55 9.98
CA SER A 262 2.80 -27.42 10.16
C SER A 262 3.28 -27.55 11.61
N GLN A 263 2.39 -27.80 12.57
CA GLN A 263 2.80 -28.20 13.91
C GLN A 263 3.22 -29.67 13.93
N PRO A 264 4.35 -30.03 14.57
CA PRO A 264 4.52 -31.40 14.99
C PRO A 264 3.36 -31.73 15.95
N PRO A 265 2.69 -32.89 15.79
CA PRO A 265 1.78 -33.35 16.83
C PRO A 265 2.54 -33.39 18.16
N ASP A 266 1.87 -32.99 19.25
CA ASP A 266 2.40 -32.99 20.61
C ASP A 266 2.68 -34.43 21.07
N TRP A 267 3.74 -35.03 20.51
CA TRP A 267 4.34 -36.29 20.92
C TRP A 267 5.74 -35.96 21.42
N ASN A 268 5.80 -35.45 22.65
CA ASN A 268 7.02 -35.59 23.43
C ASN A 268 7.29 -37.09 23.65
N GLY A 269 8.10 -37.66 22.76
CA GLY A 269 8.68 -38.99 22.83
C GLY A 269 7.88 -40.05 22.09
N LEU A 270 8.34 -40.44 20.89
CA LEU A 270 8.67 -41.85 20.63
C LEU A 270 9.22 -42.18 19.23
N PHE A 271 9.21 -41.30 18.23
CA PHE A 271 9.81 -41.64 16.93
C PHE A 271 10.48 -40.45 16.23
N PRO A 272 11.65 -40.64 15.59
CA PRO A 272 12.24 -39.63 14.73
C PRO A 272 11.42 -39.57 13.44
N VAL A 273 10.66 -38.49 13.25
CA VAL A 273 9.96 -38.23 12.00
C VAL A 273 10.87 -37.38 11.11
N ASP A 274 11.23 -37.92 9.95
CA ASP A 274 11.95 -37.21 8.90
C ASP A 274 11.22 -35.90 8.55
N THR A 275 11.89 -34.77 8.73
CA THR A 275 11.39 -33.42 8.47
C THR A 275 11.28 -33.05 6.99
N ASN A 276 11.24 -34.03 6.07
CA ASN A 276 11.22 -33.80 4.62
C ASN A 276 9.85 -33.96 3.95
N ALA A 277 8.76 -34.04 4.72
CA ALA A 277 7.44 -34.24 4.15
C ALA A 277 6.62 -32.95 4.07
N PHE A 278 6.95 -32.02 3.17
CA PHE A 278 5.94 -31.16 2.52
C PHE A 278 6.40 -30.74 1.12
N GLY A 279 5.64 -31.17 0.11
CA GLY A 279 5.93 -30.92 -1.29
C GLY A 279 5.84 -29.44 -1.65
N GLY A 280 6.97 -28.88 -2.06
CA GLY A 280 7.16 -28.16 -3.33
C GLY A 280 6.39 -26.86 -3.66
N GLU A 281 5.21 -26.59 -3.12
CA GLU A 281 4.39 -25.47 -3.60
C GLU A 281 4.71 -24.17 -2.85
N SER A 282 5.27 -23.21 -3.59
CA SER A 282 5.51 -21.84 -3.14
C SER A 282 4.17 -21.13 -2.89
N PHE A 283 4.10 -20.20 -1.94
CA PHE A 283 2.92 -19.33 -1.71
C PHE A 283 2.40 -18.70 -3.01
N TRP A 284 3.33 -18.31 -3.89
CA TRP A 284 3.01 -17.74 -5.20
C TRP A 284 2.44 -18.78 -6.18
N SER A 285 2.80 -20.06 -6.06
CA SER A 285 2.17 -21.14 -6.82
C SER A 285 0.69 -21.27 -6.46
N ILE A 286 0.37 -21.30 -5.16
CA ILE A 286 -1.01 -21.37 -4.67
C ILE A 286 -1.81 -20.14 -5.17
N PHE A 287 -1.20 -18.96 -5.12
CA PHE A 287 -1.81 -17.75 -5.64
C PHE A 287 -2.05 -17.81 -7.16
N ASP A 288 -1.04 -18.23 -7.92
CA ASP A 288 -1.11 -18.31 -9.39
C ASP A 288 -2.14 -19.36 -9.82
N ASP A 289 -2.14 -20.54 -9.21
CA ASP A 289 -3.12 -21.62 -9.46
C ASP A 289 -4.55 -21.14 -9.19
N LEU A 290 -4.75 -20.36 -8.12
CA LEU A 290 -6.06 -19.79 -7.80
C LEU A 290 -6.48 -18.70 -8.80
N VAL A 291 -5.56 -17.86 -9.27
CA VAL A 291 -5.85 -16.84 -10.30
C VAL A 291 -6.13 -17.49 -11.66
N GLU A 292 -5.52 -18.65 -11.93
CA GLU A 292 -5.71 -19.41 -13.16
C GLU A 292 -6.95 -20.31 -13.16
N ASP A 293 -7.61 -20.50 -12.02
CA ASP A 293 -8.87 -21.26 -11.88
C ASP A 293 -9.94 -20.76 -12.87
N ASP A 294 -10.52 -21.69 -13.64
CA ASP A 294 -11.53 -21.43 -14.66
C ASP A 294 -12.78 -20.72 -14.08
N TYR A 295 -13.12 -20.95 -12.81
CA TYR A 295 -14.19 -20.23 -12.11
C TYR A 295 -13.87 -18.74 -11.97
N ILE A 296 -12.61 -18.42 -11.67
CA ILE A 296 -12.14 -17.04 -11.53
C ILE A 296 -12.02 -16.41 -12.91
N ARG A 297 -11.48 -17.12 -13.93
CA ARG A 297 -11.41 -16.65 -15.33
C ARG A 297 -12.78 -16.37 -15.94
N ASP A 298 -13.79 -17.19 -15.68
CA ASP A 298 -15.14 -16.95 -16.20
C ASP A 298 -15.78 -15.68 -15.59
N GLN A 299 -15.39 -15.26 -14.38
CA GLN A 299 -15.76 -13.93 -13.84
C GLN A 299 -15.03 -12.75 -14.50
N PHE A 300 -14.03 -12.98 -15.35
CA PHE A 300 -13.36 -11.97 -16.18
C PHE A 300 -13.84 -11.95 -17.63
N ARG A 301 -14.72 -12.88 -18.04
CA ARG A 301 -15.45 -12.68 -19.29
C ARG A 301 -16.31 -11.44 -19.08
N LEU A 302 -15.91 -10.35 -19.72
CA LEU A 302 -16.80 -9.22 -19.96
C LEU A 302 -17.98 -9.81 -20.72
N GLU A 303 -19.04 -10.19 -20.02
CA GLU A 303 -20.32 -10.41 -20.66
C GLU A 303 -20.60 -9.14 -21.47
N GLU A 304 -20.81 -9.33 -22.76
CA GLU A 304 -21.18 -8.30 -23.71
C GLU A 304 -22.41 -7.56 -23.16
N MET A 305 -22.19 -6.47 -22.41
CA MET A 305 -23.22 -5.50 -22.05
C MET A 305 -23.55 -4.63 -23.28
N MET A 306 -23.90 -5.29 -24.37
CA MET A 306 -24.60 -4.75 -25.52
C MET A 306 -25.71 -5.73 -25.90
N GLY A 307 -26.79 -5.67 -25.12
CA GLY A 307 -28.09 -6.24 -25.41
C GLY A 307 -29.16 -5.35 -24.80
#